data_AF-A0A9X4AZL5-F1
#
_entry.id   AF-A0A9X4AZL5-F1
#
_cell.length_a   1.000
_cell.length_b   1.000
_cell.length_c   1.000
_cell.angle_alpha   90.00
_cell.angle_beta   90.00
_cell.angle_gamma   90.00
#
_symmetry.space_group_name_H-M   'P 1'
#
loop_
_entity.id
_entity.type
_entity.pdbx_description
1 polymer ?
#
loop_
_entity_poly.entity_id
_entity_poly.type
_entity_poly.pdbx_seq_one_letter_code
_entity_poly.pdbx_strand_id
1 'polypeptide(L)'
;MNDPQDPQEIVDQLEERLDLPVHPTYPLRDREIVGIWRKRSVEALRALGSRGFFERKDAFGKPLHESLWTVADAPMVASFEDAPGRTILLGELIRNIVHPGRITQGLKGTCAATCVEIYVAERDPAEYARIVAGLVSPAGRVLLRSGGELVRDEDVLEPDEQEFRRSPVSRIFQVACMEFAYPELDYRNAADGQFEGVKNTGTGLSLGAFDRLLVGITGHRWETLSDGHARFAALFKRFGLDTSGVADLHRDALSIIERVTSAGEAVFATLELPKVRSPVRRAAGNVDHAAHKIRVLKLDRPNGTVVYDDPMDPQQSWFEGIRTNIVDRYGRCTMPIADFEKLLVELSYPPELWPGPEQARPAPTETQPESR
;
A
#
# COMPACT_ATOMS: atom_id res chain seq x y z
N MET A 1 34.33 7.74 7.87
CA MET A 1 33.16 8.49 7.37
C MET A 1 33.47 8.75 5.91
N ASN A 2 32.73 8.13 4.99
CA ASN A 2 32.83 8.52 3.59
C ASN A 2 32.17 9.89 3.47
N ASP A 3 32.76 10.81 2.71
CA ASP A 3 32.14 12.10 2.44
C ASP A 3 30.77 11.89 1.78
N PRO A 4 29.76 12.71 2.10
CA PRO A 4 28.47 12.63 1.43
C PRO A 4 28.70 12.78 -0.08
N GLN A 5 28.26 11.79 -0.85
CA GLN A 5 28.37 11.83 -2.30
C GLN A 5 27.53 12.98 -2.85
N ASP A 6 28.02 13.62 -3.91
CA ASP A 6 27.24 14.64 -4.62
C ASP A 6 25.97 14.00 -5.20
N PRO A 7 24.76 14.50 -4.88
CA PRO A 7 23.53 14.01 -5.46
C PRO A 7 23.53 13.98 -7.00
N GLN A 8 24.29 14.85 -7.66
CA GLN A 8 24.42 14.81 -9.11
C GLN A 8 25.26 13.63 -9.59
N GLU A 9 26.36 13.31 -8.90
CA GLU A 9 27.18 12.13 -9.20
C GLU A 9 26.38 10.84 -9.06
N ILE A 10 25.53 10.76 -8.02
CA ILE A 10 24.57 9.67 -7.81
C ILE A 10 23.63 9.52 -9.02
N VAL A 11 23.04 10.64 -9.48
CA VAL A 11 22.13 10.65 -10.63
C VAL A 11 22.84 10.17 -11.88
N ASP A 12 24.03 10.68 -12.16
CA ASP A 12 24.78 10.34 -13.36
C ASP A 12 25.12 8.84 -13.39
N GLN A 13 25.58 8.28 -12.26
CA GLN A 13 25.87 6.86 -12.14
C GLN A 13 24.62 5.98 -12.33
N LEU A 14 23.49 6.31 -11.70
CA LEU A 14 22.26 5.54 -11.85
C LEU A 14 21.62 5.70 -13.25
N GLU A 15 21.78 6.86 -13.89
CA GLU A 15 21.30 7.11 -15.27
C GLU A 15 22.00 6.17 -16.26
N GLU A 16 23.31 5.96 -16.14
CA GLU A 16 24.06 4.99 -16.95
C GLU A 16 23.48 3.55 -16.83
N ARG A 17 22.94 3.17 -15.66
CA ARG A 17 22.35 1.83 -15.42
C ARG A 17 20.95 1.73 -16.01
N LEU A 18 20.23 2.84 -16.06
CA LEU A 18 18.96 2.97 -16.78
C LEU A 18 19.14 2.96 -18.31
N ASP A 19 20.35 3.27 -18.78
CA ASP A 19 20.70 3.26 -20.20
C ASP A 19 21.05 1.89 -20.77
N LEU A 20 21.26 0.89 -19.90
CA LEU A 20 21.48 -0.49 -20.32
C LEU A 20 20.26 -1.06 -21.09
N PRO A 21 20.46 -2.06 -21.97
CA PRO A 21 19.37 -2.72 -22.68
C PRO A 21 18.35 -3.33 -21.72
N VAL A 22 17.06 -3.17 -22.02
CA VAL A 22 15.97 -3.85 -21.32
C VAL A 22 15.58 -5.12 -22.05
N HIS A 23 15.02 -6.10 -21.33
CA HIS A 23 14.55 -7.33 -21.93
C HIS A 23 13.45 -7.05 -22.98
N PRO A 24 13.62 -7.43 -24.26
CA PRO A 24 12.78 -6.94 -25.35
C PRO A 24 11.34 -7.45 -25.30
N THR A 25 11.10 -8.58 -24.62
CA THR A 25 9.77 -9.19 -24.52
C THR A 25 9.06 -8.90 -23.20
N TYR A 26 9.72 -8.25 -22.24
CA TYR A 26 9.08 -7.99 -20.95
C TYR A 26 8.01 -6.89 -21.12
N PRO A 27 6.75 -7.13 -20.70
CA PRO A 27 5.68 -6.17 -20.91
C PRO A 27 5.86 -4.95 -20.01
N LEU A 28 6.14 -3.80 -20.62
CA LEU A 28 6.11 -2.51 -19.91
C LEU A 28 4.66 -2.07 -19.67
N ARG A 29 4.45 -1.39 -18.55
CA ARG A 29 3.15 -0.84 -18.16
C ARG A 29 2.54 -0.04 -19.31
N ASP A 30 1.23 -0.18 -19.52
CA ASP A 30 0.49 0.54 -20.57
C ASP A 30 1.06 0.32 -21.99
N ARG A 31 1.81 -0.78 -22.21
CA ARG A 31 2.56 -1.05 -23.45
C ARG A 31 3.46 0.13 -23.86
N GLU A 32 4.03 0.81 -22.86
CA GLU A 32 5.00 1.89 -23.06
C GLU A 32 6.14 1.39 -23.96
N ILE A 33 6.54 2.21 -24.95
CA ILE A 33 7.77 1.93 -25.70
C ILE A 33 8.98 2.22 -24.80
N VAL A 34 10.04 1.41 -24.94
CA VAL A 34 11.26 1.46 -24.10
C VAL A 34 11.83 2.87 -23.95
N GLY A 35 11.90 3.64 -25.04
CA GLY A 35 12.43 5.01 -25.00
C GLY A 35 11.61 5.97 -24.13
N ILE A 36 10.28 5.83 -24.11
CA ILE A 36 9.41 6.65 -23.25
C ILE A 36 9.54 6.21 -21.80
N TRP A 37 9.54 4.89 -21.56
CA TRP A 37 9.75 4.32 -20.23
C TRP A 37 11.07 4.77 -19.62
N ARG A 38 12.16 4.73 -20.39
CA ARG A 38 13.49 5.16 -19.95
C ARG A 38 13.50 6.65 -19.62
N LYS A 39 13.01 7.50 -20.53
CA LYS A 39 12.90 8.96 -20.30
C LYS A 39 12.19 9.26 -18.97
N ARG A 40 11.05 8.62 -18.71
CA ARG A 40 10.27 8.80 -17.47
C ARG A 40 11.02 8.29 -16.23
N SER A 41 11.82 7.23 -16.37
CA SER A 41 12.64 6.69 -15.29
C SER A 41 13.78 7.65 -14.92
N VAL A 42 14.43 8.26 -15.92
CA VAL A 42 15.47 9.28 -15.71
C VAL A 42 14.89 10.57 -15.13
N GLU A 43 13.72 11.02 -15.61
CA GLU A 43 13.01 12.16 -15.02
C GLU A 43 12.67 11.92 -13.54
N ALA A 44 12.23 10.70 -13.19
CA ALA A 44 11.99 10.30 -11.81
C ALA A 44 13.29 10.27 -10.99
N LEU A 45 14.39 9.71 -11.53
CA LEU A 45 15.69 9.69 -10.85
C LEU A 45 16.18 11.11 -10.50
N ARG A 46 16.10 12.04 -11.46
CA ARG A 46 16.43 13.46 -11.22
C ARG A 46 15.50 14.12 -10.19
N ALA A 47 14.24 13.71 -10.13
CA ALA A 47 13.31 14.15 -9.10
C ALA A 47 13.71 13.65 -7.71
N LEU A 48 14.31 12.45 -7.56
CA LEU A 48 14.84 11.98 -6.28
C LEU A 48 15.98 12.88 -5.79
N GLY A 49 16.94 13.18 -6.67
CA GLY A 49 18.07 14.04 -6.34
C GLY A 49 17.65 15.45 -5.95
N SER A 50 16.85 16.11 -6.80
CA SER A 50 16.39 17.49 -6.55
C SER A 50 15.51 17.63 -5.29
N ARG A 51 14.84 16.56 -4.84
CA ARG A 51 14.04 16.54 -3.61
C ARG A 51 14.82 16.07 -2.38
N GLY A 52 16.11 15.78 -2.50
CA GLY A 52 16.96 15.33 -1.40
C GLY A 52 16.59 13.94 -0.86
N PHE A 53 16.05 13.04 -1.70
CA PHE A 53 15.61 11.72 -1.24
C PHE A 53 16.77 10.77 -0.98
N PHE A 54 17.92 10.95 -1.64
CA PHE A 54 19.07 10.04 -1.51
C PHE A 54 19.60 9.93 -0.08
N GLU A 55 19.53 11.00 0.71
CA GLU A 55 20.01 11.02 2.10
C GLU A 55 18.97 10.52 3.12
N ARG A 56 17.74 10.23 2.69
CA ARG A 56 16.73 9.62 3.57
C ARG A 56 17.21 8.24 3.98
N LYS A 57 17.07 7.92 5.27
CA LYS A 57 17.58 6.67 5.83
C LYS A 57 16.46 5.66 6.01
N ASP A 58 16.81 4.41 5.77
CA ASP A 58 15.97 3.26 6.10
C ASP A 58 15.95 3.01 7.63
N ALA A 59 15.26 1.95 8.06
CA ALA A 59 15.15 1.59 9.48
C ALA A 59 16.50 1.27 10.16
N PHE A 60 17.54 0.97 9.37
CA PHE A 60 18.86 0.55 9.82
C PHE A 60 19.90 1.66 9.61
N GLY A 61 19.46 2.86 9.24
CA GLY A 61 20.30 4.04 9.09
C GLY A 61 21.03 4.15 7.76
N LYS A 62 20.77 3.26 6.79
CA LYS A 62 21.39 3.35 5.45
C LYS A 62 20.61 4.30 4.56
N PRO A 63 21.29 5.14 3.78
CA PRO A 63 20.62 6.05 2.87
C PRO A 63 19.90 5.29 1.73
N LEU A 64 18.83 5.87 1.20
CA LEU A 64 18.05 5.34 0.07
C LEU A 64 18.95 4.91 -1.08
N HIS A 65 19.96 5.72 -1.31
CA HIS A 65 20.83 5.62 -2.46
C HIS A 65 21.60 4.28 -2.41
N GLU A 66 22.19 3.87 -1.28
CA GLU A 66 22.81 2.53 -1.15
C GLU A 66 21.90 1.36 -1.56
N SER A 67 20.59 1.43 -1.27
CA SER A 67 19.63 0.41 -1.68
C SER A 67 19.38 0.41 -3.19
N LEU A 68 19.35 1.57 -3.83
CA LEU A 68 19.26 1.69 -5.29
C LEU A 68 20.50 1.07 -5.98
N TRP A 69 21.70 1.25 -5.44
CA TRP A 69 22.92 0.64 -5.98
C TRP A 69 22.92 -0.86 -5.76
N THR A 70 22.35 -1.33 -4.65
CA THR A 70 22.18 -2.76 -4.42
C THR A 70 21.33 -3.38 -5.54
N VAL A 71 20.21 -2.75 -5.90
CA VAL A 71 19.41 -3.19 -7.07
C VAL A 71 20.19 -3.03 -8.38
N ALA A 72 21.03 -2.00 -8.52
CA ALA A 72 21.74 -1.68 -9.76
C ALA A 72 23.04 -2.47 -10.02
N ASP A 73 23.72 -2.96 -8.99
CA ASP A 73 25.05 -3.57 -9.14
C ASP A 73 25.27 -4.85 -8.32
N ALA A 74 24.57 -5.05 -7.19
CA ALA A 74 24.79 -6.23 -6.35
C ALA A 74 24.26 -7.52 -7.01
N PRO A 75 24.75 -8.72 -6.65
CA PRO A 75 24.20 -9.97 -7.16
C PRO A 75 22.68 -10.04 -6.97
N MET A 76 21.98 -10.52 -7.99
CA MET A 76 20.53 -10.71 -8.04
C MET A 76 20.25 -12.19 -8.33
N VAL A 77 19.07 -12.70 -7.96
CA VAL A 77 18.67 -14.04 -8.40
C VAL A 77 18.60 -14.10 -9.94
N ALA A 78 19.10 -15.19 -10.52
CA ALA A 78 19.25 -15.31 -11.98
C ALA A 78 17.95 -15.11 -12.75
N SER A 79 16.83 -15.58 -12.22
CA SER A 79 15.51 -15.38 -12.83
C SER A 79 15.16 -13.92 -13.04
N PHE A 80 15.47 -13.03 -12.08
CA PHE A 80 15.21 -11.60 -12.21
C PHE A 80 16.23 -10.87 -13.08
N GLU A 81 17.47 -11.39 -13.21
CA GLU A 81 18.43 -10.92 -14.20
C GLU A 81 17.94 -11.21 -15.62
N ASP A 82 17.39 -12.41 -15.84
CA ASP A 82 16.84 -12.83 -17.13
C ASP A 82 15.57 -12.05 -17.48
N ALA A 83 14.57 -12.06 -16.59
CA ALA A 83 13.32 -11.30 -16.75
C ALA A 83 12.71 -10.94 -15.38
N PRO A 84 12.37 -9.67 -15.09
CA PRO A 84 12.30 -8.51 -15.99
C PRO A 84 13.65 -7.91 -16.41
N GLY A 85 14.75 -8.30 -15.76
CA GLY A 85 16.04 -7.65 -15.91
C GLY A 85 16.21 -6.45 -14.98
N ARG A 86 17.46 -6.23 -14.59
CA ARG A 86 17.87 -5.24 -13.61
C ARG A 86 17.42 -3.81 -13.91
N THR A 87 17.58 -3.38 -15.16
CA THR A 87 17.21 -2.02 -15.60
C THR A 87 15.73 -1.75 -15.38
N ILE A 88 14.86 -2.72 -15.66
CA ILE A 88 13.40 -2.57 -15.45
C ILE A 88 13.08 -2.50 -13.95
N LEU A 89 13.69 -3.36 -13.12
CA LEU A 89 13.48 -3.33 -11.66
C LEU A 89 13.89 -1.98 -11.06
N LEU A 90 15.08 -1.50 -11.42
CA LEU A 90 15.59 -0.21 -10.95
C LEU A 90 14.66 0.94 -11.38
N GLY A 91 14.29 1.00 -12.66
CA GLY A 91 13.43 2.07 -13.18
C GLY A 91 12.03 2.07 -12.57
N GLU A 92 11.41 0.89 -12.40
CA GLU A 92 10.10 0.80 -11.74
C GLU A 92 10.18 1.16 -10.25
N LEU A 93 11.22 0.74 -9.53
CA LEU A 93 11.44 1.13 -8.12
C LEU A 93 11.55 2.66 -7.97
N ILE A 94 12.41 3.30 -8.76
CA ILE A 94 12.60 4.76 -8.75
C ILE A 94 11.28 5.48 -9.04
N ARG A 95 10.56 5.05 -10.08
CA ARG A 95 9.28 5.67 -10.46
C ARG A 95 8.21 5.44 -9.39
N ASN A 96 8.20 4.30 -8.70
CA ASN A 96 7.28 4.03 -7.58
C ASN A 96 7.58 4.95 -6.40
N ILE A 97 8.85 5.17 -6.05
CA ILE A 97 9.24 6.09 -4.97
C ILE A 97 8.80 7.53 -5.29
N VAL A 98 9.01 8.00 -6.53
CA VAL A 98 8.68 9.39 -6.91
C VAL A 98 7.17 9.60 -7.06
N HIS A 99 6.44 8.54 -7.45
CA HIS A 99 5.01 8.56 -7.66
C HIS A 99 4.32 7.36 -6.99
N PRO A 100 4.26 7.28 -5.63
CA PRO A 100 3.72 6.11 -4.93
C PRO A 100 2.31 5.73 -5.35
N GLY A 101 1.46 6.71 -5.67
CA GLY A 101 0.11 6.46 -6.16
C GLY A 101 0.06 5.59 -7.43
N ARG A 102 1.14 5.48 -8.23
CA ARG A 102 1.14 4.62 -9.42
C ARG A 102 1.12 3.13 -9.07
N ILE A 103 1.49 2.75 -7.86
CA ILE A 103 1.54 1.37 -7.39
C ILE A 103 0.10 0.83 -7.37
N THR A 104 -0.11 -0.34 -7.96
CA THR A 104 -1.44 -0.94 -8.11
C THR A 104 -1.37 -2.45 -7.90
N GLN A 105 -2.48 -3.04 -7.46
CA GLN A 105 -2.66 -4.48 -7.32
C GLN A 105 -2.91 -5.18 -8.67
N GLY A 106 -3.15 -4.42 -9.75
CA GLY A 106 -3.66 -4.98 -10.99
C GLY A 106 -5.06 -5.56 -10.78
N LEU A 107 -5.28 -6.79 -11.25
CA LEU A 107 -6.52 -7.55 -11.10
C LEU A 107 -6.34 -8.75 -10.15
N LYS A 108 -5.42 -8.65 -9.18
CA LYS A 108 -5.15 -9.65 -8.15
C LYS A 108 -5.76 -9.26 -6.81
N GLY A 109 -6.00 -10.19 -5.89
CA GLY A 109 -6.54 -9.93 -4.56
C GLY A 109 -5.54 -9.38 -3.54
N THR A 110 -4.59 -8.54 -3.95
CA THR A 110 -3.51 -8.01 -3.11
C THR A 110 -3.76 -6.58 -2.58
N CYS A 111 -4.99 -6.07 -2.62
CA CYS A 111 -5.34 -4.68 -2.25
C CYS A 111 -4.71 -4.21 -0.92
N ALA A 112 -4.77 -5.05 0.11
CA ALA A 112 -4.19 -4.77 1.41
C ALA A 112 -2.65 -4.61 1.35
N ALA A 113 -1.96 -5.52 0.70
CA ALA A 113 -0.51 -5.43 0.50
C ALA A 113 -0.12 -4.22 -0.37
N THR A 114 -0.91 -3.90 -1.40
CA THR A 114 -0.71 -2.71 -2.24
C THR A 114 -0.87 -1.42 -1.45
N CYS A 115 -1.87 -1.32 -0.56
CA CYS A 115 -2.01 -0.15 0.32
C CYS A 115 -0.77 0.04 1.21
N VAL A 116 -0.20 -1.05 1.74
CA VAL A 116 1.04 -1.00 2.54
C VAL A 116 2.23 -0.61 1.68
N GLU A 117 2.33 -1.12 0.45
CA GLU A 117 3.38 -0.75 -0.51
C GLU A 117 3.36 0.76 -0.82
N ILE A 118 2.18 1.31 -1.15
CA ILE A 118 2.00 2.75 -1.39
C ILE A 118 2.41 3.54 -0.14
N TYR A 119 1.97 3.10 1.05
CA TYR A 119 2.29 3.76 2.31
C TYR A 119 3.80 3.82 2.58
N VAL A 120 4.50 2.69 2.48
CA VAL A 120 5.95 2.66 2.74
C VAL A 120 6.72 3.42 1.67
N ALA A 121 6.36 3.32 0.38
CA ALA A 121 7.03 4.06 -0.68
C ALA A 121 6.91 5.59 -0.49
N GLU A 122 5.79 6.07 0.06
CA GLU A 122 5.58 7.49 0.33
C GLU A 122 6.28 7.97 1.62
N ARG A 123 6.12 7.21 2.71
CA ARG A 123 6.57 7.59 4.04
C ARG A 123 8.04 7.32 4.27
N ASP A 124 8.49 6.18 3.78
CA ASP A 124 9.83 5.68 4.00
C ASP A 124 10.40 5.06 2.71
N PRO A 125 10.75 5.91 1.74
CA PRO A 125 11.21 5.45 0.44
C PRO A 125 12.52 4.66 0.53
N ALA A 126 13.37 4.95 1.52
CA ALA A 126 14.61 4.22 1.76
C ALA A 126 14.32 2.80 2.26
N GLU A 127 13.39 2.66 3.21
CA GLU A 127 12.93 1.34 3.68
C GLU A 127 12.27 0.53 2.56
N TYR A 128 11.44 1.16 1.72
CA TYR A 128 10.84 0.49 0.56
C TYR A 128 11.92 -0.03 -0.42
N ALA A 129 12.91 0.80 -0.76
CA ALA A 129 14.01 0.38 -1.63
C ALA A 129 14.85 -0.74 -1.01
N ARG A 130 15.12 -0.67 0.30
CA ARG A 130 15.85 -1.70 1.05
C ARG A 130 15.12 -3.04 1.02
N ILE A 131 13.81 -3.03 1.24
CA ILE A 131 12.98 -4.23 1.18
C ILE A 131 13.06 -4.85 -0.21
N VAL A 132 12.84 -4.07 -1.26
CA VAL A 132 12.92 -4.55 -2.65
C VAL A 132 14.30 -5.11 -2.97
N ALA A 133 15.38 -4.42 -2.57
CA ALA A 133 16.75 -4.88 -2.74
C ALA A 133 17.02 -6.25 -2.08
N GLY A 134 16.49 -6.46 -0.88
CA GLY A 134 16.60 -7.76 -0.19
C GLY A 134 15.82 -8.87 -0.88
N LEU A 135 14.61 -8.59 -1.37
CA LEU A 135 13.76 -9.57 -2.07
C LEU A 135 14.32 -9.99 -3.44
N VAL A 136 15.00 -9.09 -4.16
CA VAL A 136 15.65 -9.43 -5.45
C VAL A 136 17.01 -10.11 -5.29
N SER A 137 17.60 -10.05 -4.09
CA SER A 137 18.90 -10.69 -3.82
C SER A 137 18.83 -12.22 -4.01
N PRO A 138 19.98 -12.91 -4.13
CA PRO A 138 20.03 -14.37 -4.19
C PRO A 138 19.40 -15.05 -2.97
N ALA A 139 19.46 -14.40 -1.81
CA ALA A 139 18.86 -14.92 -0.59
C ALA A 139 17.34 -14.71 -0.54
N GLY A 140 16.81 -13.74 -1.30
CA GLY A 140 15.38 -13.46 -1.39
C GLY A 140 14.72 -13.11 -0.06
N ARG A 141 15.45 -12.54 0.90
CA ARG A 141 14.95 -12.29 2.26
C ARG A 141 15.40 -10.95 2.80
N VAL A 142 14.57 -10.37 3.67
CA VAL A 142 14.85 -9.08 4.30
C VAL A 142 14.26 -9.00 5.70
N LEU A 143 15.08 -8.59 6.66
CA LEU A 143 14.65 -8.33 8.03
C LEU A 143 13.78 -7.06 8.07
N LEU A 144 12.62 -7.14 8.71
CA LEU A 144 11.69 -6.03 8.93
C LEU A 144 11.93 -5.35 10.29
N ARG A 145 11.34 -4.17 10.48
CA ARG A 145 11.43 -3.39 11.73
C ARG A 145 10.94 -4.14 12.95
N SER A 146 9.92 -4.96 12.78
CA SER A 146 9.37 -5.83 13.82
C SER A 146 10.32 -6.96 14.24
N GLY A 147 11.42 -7.18 13.53
CA GLY A 147 12.30 -8.35 13.66
C GLY A 147 11.82 -9.57 12.89
N GLY A 148 10.63 -9.52 12.27
CA GLY A 148 10.17 -10.55 11.34
C GLY A 148 10.96 -10.52 10.03
N GLU A 149 10.93 -11.62 9.28
CA GLU A 149 11.59 -11.72 7.97
C GLU A 149 10.54 -11.76 6.86
N LEU A 150 10.71 -10.90 5.87
CA LEU A 150 9.93 -10.94 4.63
C LEU A 150 10.72 -11.74 3.60
N VAL A 151 10.09 -12.75 3.00
CA VAL A 151 10.73 -13.71 2.10
C VAL A 151 10.06 -13.66 0.73
N ARG A 152 10.86 -13.70 -0.33
CA ARG A 152 10.40 -13.91 -1.69
C ARG A 152 9.88 -15.34 -1.81
N ASP A 153 8.62 -15.48 -2.17
CA ASP A 153 7.95 -16.77 -2.30
C ASP A 153 8.43 -17.57 -3.51
N GLU A 154 8.25 -17.01 -4.71
CA GLU A 154 8.58 -17.65 -5.97
C GLU A 154 9.90 -17.09 -6.53
N ASP A 155 10.74 -17.95 -7.09
CA ASP A 155 11.95 -17.51 -7.79
C ASP A 155 11.60 -16.72 -9.05
N VAL A 156 10.46 -16.99 -9.69
CA VAL A 156 10.00 -16.26 -10.87
C VAL A 156 8.53 -15.89 -10.71
N LEU A 157 8.25 -14.60 -10.59
CA LEU A 157 6.91 -14.06 -10.73
C LEU A 157 6.74 -13.63 -12.19
N GLU A 158 6.33 -14.54 -13.06
CA GLU A 158 6.06 -14.22 -14.48
C GLU A 158 4.80 -13.35 -14.61
N PRO A 159 4.77 -12.36 -15.52
CA PRO A 159 3.59 -11.53 -15.70
C PRO A 159 2.50 -12.32 -16.41
N ASP A 160 1.27 -12.23 -15.90
CA ASP A 160 0.07 -12.73 -16.55
C ASP A 160 -0.90 -11.58 -16.88
N GLU A 161 -2.02 -11.89 -17.52
CA GLU A 161 -3.04 -10.89 -17.87
C GLU A 161 -3.65 -10.20 -16.65
N GLN A 162 -3.67 -10.87 -15.49
CA GLN A 162 -4.22 -10.33 -14.24
C GLN A 162 -3.25 -9.36 -13.57
N GLU A 163 -1.95 -9.40 -13.88
CA GLU A 163 -1.01 -8.38 -13.41
C GLU A 163 -1.35 -7.00 -13.96
N PHE A 164 -1.90 -6.93 -15.17
CA PHE A 164 -2.33 -5.69 -15.82
C PHE A 164 -1.28 -4.58 -15.77
N ARG A 165 -1.38 -3.63 -14.83
CA ARG A 165 -0.46 -2.50 -14.64
C ARG A 165 0.44 -2.62 -13.41
N ARG A 166 0.39 -3.75 -12.71
CA ARG A 166 1.23 -4.09 -11.57
C ARG A 166 2.68 -4.30 -12.04
N SER A 167 3.57 -3.46 -11.54
CA SER A 167 5.00 -3.49 -11.91
C SER A 167 5.69 -4.74 -11.35
N PRO A 168 6.80 -5.25 -11.93
CA PRO A 168 7.55 -6.36 -11.34
C PRO A 168 7.96 -6.12 -9.89
N VAL A 169 8.36 -4.89 -9.54
CA VAL A 169 8.69 -4.51 -8.16
C VAL A 169 7.49 -4.72 -7.23
N SER A 170 6.31 -4.26 -7.66
CA SER A 170 5.07 -4.43 -6.90
C SER A 170 4.61 -5.89 -6.82
N ARG A 171 4.92 -6.71 -7.84
CA ARG A 171 4.63 -8.16 -7.80
C ARG A 171 5.43 -8.82 -6.69
N ILE A 172 6.75 -8.62 -6.71
CA ILE A 172 7.67 -9.16 -5.70
C ILE A 172 7.30 -8.70 -4.30
N PHE A 173 7.10 -7.40 -4.10
CA PHE A 173 6.78 -6.84 -2.80
C PHE A 173 5.45 -7.40 -2.26
N GLN A 174 4.38 -7.30 -3.05
CA GLN A 174 3.05 -7.66 -2.56
C GLN A 174 2.91 -9.16 -2.33
N VAL A 175 3.49 -10.03 -3.17
CA VAL A 175 3.49 -11.49 -2.95
C VAL A 175 4.18 -11.82 -1.62
N ALA A 176 5.37 -11.28 -1.39
CA ALA A 176 6.09 -11.49 -0.13
C ALA A 176 5.27 -11.00 1.08
N CYS A 177 4.54 -9.88 0.94
CA CYS A 177 3.64 -9.40 1.99
C CYS A 177 2.45 -10.34 2.24
N MET A 178 1.92 -11.01 1.20
CA MET A 178 0.84 -11.99 1.36
C MET A 178 1.31 -13.21 2.15
N GLU A 179 2.52 -13.72 1.88
CA GLU A 179 3.17 -14.78 2.64
C GLU A 179 3.36 -14.38 4.11
N PHE A 180 3.99 -13.22 4.33
CA PHE A 180 4.30 -12.76 5.69
C PHE A 180 3.06 -12.56 6.56
N ALA A 181 1.96 -12.14 5.95
CA ALA A 181 0.70 -11.91 6.65
C ALA A 181 0.06 -13.22 7.17
N TYR A 182 0.29 -14.35 6.48
CA TYR A 182 -0.23 -15.67 6.80
C TYR A 182 0.89 -16.73 6.86
N PRO A 183 1.65 -16.82 7.97
CA PRO A 183 2.78 -17.75 8.06
C PRO A 183 2.40 -19.23 7.93
N GLU A 184 1.12 -19.57 8.06
CA GLU A 184 0.58 -20.92 7.92
C GLU A 184 -0.03 -21.24 6.53
N LEU A 185 -0.11 -20.26 5.63
CA LEU A 185 -0.66 -20.41 4.28
C LEU A 185 0.41 -20.15 3.23
N ASP A 186 0.19 -20.69 2.03
CA ASP A 186 1.02 -20.52 0.84
C ASP A 186 0.22 -19.69 -0.18
N TYR A 187 0.63 -18.45 -0.42
CA TYR A 187 0.04 -17.56 -1.42
C TYR A 187 0.65 -17.80 -2.79
N ARG A 188 -0.16 -18.33 -3.71
CA ARG A 188 0.30 -18.59 -5.09
C ARG A 188 -0.13 -17.48 -6.01
N ASN A 189 0.83 -16.72 -6.56
CA ASN A 189 0.52 -15.53 -7.36
C ASN A 189 -0.25 -15.87 -8.65
N ALA A 190 0.10 -16.98 -9.31
CA ALA A 190 -0.57 -17.43 -10.53
C ALA A 190 -2.04 -17.79 -10.29
N ALA A 191 -2.38 -18.35 -9.12
CA ALA A 191 -3.74 -18.72 -8.75
C ALA A 191 -4.50 -17.60 -8.04
N ASP A 192 -3.82 -16.53 -7.64
CA ASP A 192 -4.36 -15.42 -6.83
C ASP A 192 -5.12 -15.93 -5.60
N GLY A 193 -4.45 -16.74 -4.78
CA GLY A 193 -5.09 -17.32 -3.60
C GLY A 193 -4.12 -17.86 -2.57
N GLN A 194 -4.64 -17.97 -1.36
CA GLN A 194 -3.99 -18.52 -0.17
C GLN A 194 -4.31 -20.02 -0.07
N PHE A 195 -3.31 -20.85 0.21
CA PHE A 195 -3.45 -22.30 0.22
C PHE A 195 -3.04 -22.92 1.55
N GLU A 196 -3.89 -23.80 2.06
CA GLU A 196 -3.54 -24.77 3.11
C GLU A 196 -3.28 -26.12 2.41
N GLY A 197 -2.02 -26.37 2.06
CA GLY A 197 -1.64 -27.49 1.20
C GLY A 197 -2.21 -27.34 -0.22
N VAL A 198 -3.27 -28.08 -0.54
CA VAL A 198 -3.96 -28.02 -1.85
C VAL A 198 -5.27 -27.24 -1.80
N LYS A 199 -5.76 -26.91 -0.61
CA LYS A 199 -7.05 -26.24 -0.41
C LYS A 199 -6.86 -24.74 -0.51
N ASN A 200 -7.46 -24.12 -1.52
CA ASN A 200 -7.55 -22.66 -1.60
C ASN A 200 -8.54 -22.15 -0.53
N THR A 201 -8.05 -21.29 0.38
CA THR A 201 -8.81 -20.73 1.50
C THR A 201 -9.43 -19.36 1.17
N GLY A 202 -9.05 -18.76 0.03
CA GLY A 202 -9.53 -17.46 -0.42
C GLY A 202 -8.39 -16.59 -0.97
N THR A 203 -8.68 -15.30 -1.11
CA THR A 203 -7.70 -14.27 -1.49
C THR A 203 -7.87 -13.05 -0.58
N GLY A 204 -6.88 -12.15 -0.56
CA GLY A 204 -6.83 -11.02 0.34
C GLY A 204 -6.33 -11.36 1.74
N LEU A 205 -6.34 -10.36 2.63
CA LEU A 205 -5.89 -10.47 4.01
C LEU A 205 -7.05 -10.24 4.97
N SER A 206 -7.21 -11.15 5.93
CA SER A 206 -8.06 -10.92 7.10
C SER A 206 -7.52 -9.80 7.98
N LEU A 207 -8.34 -9.35 8.92
CA LEU A 207 -7.99 -8.31 9.88
C LEU A 207 -6.64 -8.56 10.59
N GLY A 208 -6.51 -9.71 11.24
CA GLY A 208 -5.29 -10.03 11.99
C GLY A 208 -4.05 -10.20 11.10
N ALA A 209 -4.23 -10.68 9.87
CA ALA A 209 -3.15 -10.81 8.89
C ALA A 209 -2.67 -9.43 8.38
N PHE A 210 -3.61 -8.52 8.13
CA PHE A 210 -3.30 -7.15 7.76
C PHE A 210 -2.61 -6.36 8.88
N ASP A 211 -3.08 -6.50 10.13
CA ASP A 211 -2.45 -5.87 11.29
C ASP A 211 -1.01 -6.38 11.48
N ARG A 212 -0.79 -7.70 11.35
CA ARG A 212 0.56 -8.29 11.36
C ARG A 212 1.44 -7.67 10.29
N LEU A 213 0.95 -7.55 9.06
CA LEU A 213 1.69 -6.96 7.96
C LEU A 213 2.05 -5.49 8.24
N LEU A 214 1.09 -4.68 8.68
CA LEU A 214 1.31 -3.27 9.01
C LEU A 214 2.36 -3.09 10.11
N VAL A 215 2.24 -3.83 11.21
CA VAL A 215 3.24 -3.81 12.29
C VAL A 215 4.59 -4.29 11.78
N GLY A 216 4.60 -5.34 10.95
CA GLY A 216 5.77 -5.91 10.32
C GLY A 216 6.59 -4.85 9.59
N ILE A 217 5.96 -4.20 8.61
CA ILE A 217 6.58 -3.22 7.71
C ILE A 217 6.88 -1.90 8.41
N THR A 218 5.93 -1.37 9.19
CA THR A 218 6.06 -0.02 9.75
C THR A 218 6.86 0.00 11.06
N GLY A 219 6.90 -1.12 11.79
CA GLY A 219 7.48 -1.19 13.13
C GLY A 219 6.63 -0.49 14.21
N HIS A 220 5.45 0.01 13.84
CA HIS A 220 4.55 0.73 14.72
C HIS A 220 3.31 -0.11 15.03
N ARG A 221 2.71 0.13 16.20
CA ARG A 221 1.43 -0.48 16.54
C ARG A 221 0.33 0.21 15.74
N TRP A 222 -0.60 -0.60 15.25
CA TRP A 222 -1.85 -0.12 14.65
C TRP A 222 -3.01 -0.68 15.46
N GLU A 223 -4.10 0.07 15.54
CA GLU A 223 -5.38 -0.41 16.06
C GLU A 223 -6.37 -0.52 14.91
N THR A 224 -7.25 -1.51 14.97
CA THR A 224 -8.33 -1.66 14.00
C THR A 224 -9.70 -1.69 14.67
N LEU A 225 -10.59 -0.81 14.21
CA LEU A 225 -12.01 -0.88 14.50
C LEU A 225 -12.74 -1.62 13.40
N SER A 226 -13.77 -2.36 13.77
CA SER A 226 -14.57 -3.15 12.83
C SER A 226 -16.03 -3.20 13.26
N ASP A 227 -16.90 -3.67 12.37
CA ASP A 227 -18.30 -3.97 12.68
C ASP A 227 -18.49 -4.84 13.94
N GLY A 228 -17.53 -5.73 14.23
CA GLY A 228 -17.53 -6.52 15.45
C GLY A 228 -17.54 -5.64 16.70
N HIS A 229 -16.72 -4.59 16.72
CA HIS A 229 -16.65 -3.64 17.83
C HIS A 229 -17.97 -2.87 17.99
N ALA A 230 -18.58 -2.42 16.89
CA ALA A 230 -19.88 -1.75 16.92
C ALA A 230 -20.98 -2.69 17.45
N ARG A 231 -20.99 -3.97 17.06
CA ARG A 231 -21.93 -4.97 17.57
C ARG A 231 -21.74 -5.24 19.06
N PHE A 232 -20.50 -5.30 19.55
CA PHE A 232 -20.23 -5.44 20.97
C PHE A 232 -20.68 -4.21 21.77
N ALA A 233 -20.40 -3.00 21.30
CA ALA A 233 -20.89 -1.76 21.91
C ALA A 233 -22.43 -1.74 21.96
N ALA A 234 -23.10 -2.09 20.85
CA ALA A 234 -24.55 -2.20 20.80
C ALA A 234 -25.10 -3.25 21.79
N LEU A 235 -24.41 -4.39 21.95
CA LEU A 235 -24.78 -5.43 22.91
C LEU A 235 -24.67 -4.94 24.36
N PHE A 236 -23.55 -4.32 24.74
CA PHE A 236 -23.37 -3.76 26.08
C PHE A 236 -24.40 -2.67 26.41
N LYS A 237 -24.69 -1.80 25.44
CA LYS A 237 -25.75 -0.79 25.55
C LYS A 237 -27.13 -1.41 25.81
N ARG A 238 -27.45 -2.55 25.20
CA ARG A 238 -28.71 -3.28 25.46
C ARG A 238 -28.81 -3.81 26.89
N PHE A 239 -27.68 -4.04 27.55
CA PHE A 239 -27.62 -4.43 28.97
C PHE A 239 -27.51 -3.24 29.93
N GLY A 240 -27.66 -2.00 29.44
CA GLY A 240 -27.60 -0.79 30.26
C GLY A 240 -26.19 -0.39 30.70
N LEU A 241 -25.15 -0.95 30.08
CA LEU A 241 -23.77 -0.53 30.33
C LEU A 241 -23.45 0.72 29.51
N ASP A 242 -22.69 1.64 30.11
CA ASP A 242 -22.18 2.81 29.40
C ASP A 242 -21.08 2.37 28.42
N THR A 243 -21.27 2.73 27.14
CA THR A 243 -20.33 2.43 26.05
C THR A 243 -19.71 3.69 25.48
N SER A 244 -19.81 4.82 26.18
CA SER A 244 -19.20 6.10 25.78
C SER A 244 -17.67 5.99 25.69
N GLY A 245 -17.05 5.18 26.54
CA GLY A 245 -15.62 4.87 26.52
C GLY A 245 -15.19 3.72 25.61
N VAL A 246 -16.14 3.01 24.97
CA VAL A 246 -15.87 1.87 24.08
C VAL A 246 -15.88 2.36 22.64
N ALA A 247 -14.81 2.10 21.89
CA ALA A 247 -14.73 2.49 20.49
C ALA A 247 -15.79 1.79 19.63
N ASP A 248 -16.38 2.54 18.71
CA ASP A 248 -17.47 2.11 17.83
C ASP A 248 -17.18 2.62 16.42
N LEU A 249 -17.06 1.70 15.46
CA LEU A 249 -16.70 2.05 14.08
C LEU A 249 -17.65 3.10 13.48
N HIS A 250 -18.96 2.89 13.58
CA HIS A 250 -19.94 3.76 12.93
C HIS A 250 -20.04 5.13 13.61
N ARG A 251 -19.76 5.21 14.91
CA ARG A 251 -19.73 6.48 15.64
C ARG A 251 -18.42 7.23 15.44
N ASP A 252 -17.29 6.53 15.47
CA ASP A 252 -15.98 7.15 15.68
C ASP A 252 -15.16 7.29 14.39
N ALA A 253 -15.43 6.50 13.34
CA ALA A 253 -14.60 6.40 12.15
C ALA A 253 -14.27 7.75 11.49
N LEU A 254 -15.27 8.61 11.28
CA LEU A 254 -15.03 9.90 10.62
C LEU A 254 -14.14 10.82 11.47
N SER A 255 -14.28 10.77 12.80
CA SER A 255 -13.43 11.55 13.70
C SER A 255 -11.98 11.05 13.71
N ILE A 256 -11.79 9.72 13.62
CA ILE A 256 -10.49 9.08 13.50
C ILE A 256 -9.84 9.50 12.18
N ILE A 257 -10.54 9.34 11.06
CA ILE A 257 -10.07 9.73 9.72
C ILE A 257 -9.65 11.20 9.73
N GLU A 258 -10.53 12.10 10.20
CA GLU A 258 -10.27 13.53 10.21
C GLU A 258 -9.03 13.87 11.05
N ARG A 259 -8.90 13.31 12.26
CA ARG A 259 -7.76 13.59 13.13
C ARG A 259 -6.45 13.05 12.58
N VAL A 260 -6.43 11.79 12.13
CA VAL A 260 -5.23 11.13 11.60
C VAL A 260 -4.77 11.80 10.31
N THR A 261 -5.69 12.05 9.38
CA THR A 261 -5.35 12.71 8.10
C THR A 261 -4.96 14.17 8.26
N SER A 262 -5.51 14.88 9.25
CA SER A 262 -5.06 16.25 9.58
C SER A 262 -3.69 16.30 10.23
N ALA A 263 -3.29 15.22 10.94
CA ALA A 263 -1.90 15.04 11.40
C ALA A 263 -0.94 14.67 10.25
N GLY A 264 -1.46 14.64 9.01
CA GLY A 264 -0.71 14.25 7.85
C GLY A 264 -0.39 12.76 7.85
N GLU A 265 -1.20 11.89 8.44
CA GLU A 265 -1.07 10.43 8.35
C GLU A 265 -2.22 9.78 7.56
N ALA A 266 -2.02 8.54 7.11
CA ALA A 266 -3.09 7.79 6.43
C ALA A 266 -3.82 6.85 7.39
N VAL A 267 -5.06 6.51 7.04
CA VAL A 267 -5.78 5.38 7.62
C VAL A 267 -6.16 4.39 6.53
N PHE A 268 -6.31 3.13 6.91
CA PHE A 268 -6.68 2.07 5.96
C PHE A 268 -8.10 1.63 6.26
N ALA A 269 -8.98 1.73 5.27
CA ALA A 269 -10.37 1.35 5.39
C ALA A 269 -10.64 0.09 4.59
N THR A 270 -11.43 -0.83 5.14
CA THR A 270 -12.05 -1.91 4.37
C THR A 270 -13.47 -1.51 4.02
N LEU A 271 -13.80 -1.54 2.74
CA LEU A 271 -15.14 -1.34 2.21
C LEU A 271 -15.75 -2.69 1.86
N GLU A 272 -16.93 -3.00 2.38
CA GLU A 272 -17.72 -4.16 1.97
C GLU A 272 -18.70 -3.76 0.88
N LEU A 273 -18.58 -4.39 -0.29
CA LEU A 273 -19.34 -4.03 -1.46
C LEU A 273 -20.52 -4.98 -1.68
N PRO A 274 -21.78 -4.48 -1.64
CA PRO A 274 -22.94 -5.32 -1.91
C PRO A 274 -23.00 -5.67 -3.40
N LYS A 275 -23.00 -6.97 -3.73
CA LYS A 275 -23.30 -7.49 -5.08
C LYS A 275 -22.37 -7.01 -6.21
N VAL A 276 -21.07 -6.89 -5.97
CA VAL A 276 -20.13 -6.48 -7.02
C VAL A 276 -19.59 -7.69 -7.77
N ARG A 277 -19.69 -7.66 -9.11
CA ARG A 277 -18.90 -8.53 -9.98
C ARG A 277 -17.45 -8.03 -9.96
N SER A 278 -16.69 -8.43 -8.94
CA SER A 278 -15.28 -8.06 -8.83
C SER A 278 -14.55 -8.42 -10.14
N PRO A 279 -13.77 -7.49 -10.73
CA PRO A 279 -12.97 -7.82 -11.91
C PRO A 279 -11.82 -8.77 -11.55
N VAL A 280 -11.47 -8.87 -10.26
CA VAL A 280 -10.55 -9.87 -9.71
C VAL A 280 -11.25 -11.23 -9.74
N ARG A 281 -10.72 -12.18 -10.51
CA ARG A 281 -11.20 -13.57 -10.51
C ARG A 281 -10.92 -14.19 -9.14
N ARG A 282 -11.94 -14.31 -8.29
CA ARG A 282 -11.79 -15.05 -7.04
C ARG A 282 -11.70 -16.54 -7.31
N ALA A 283 -10.61 -17.15 -6.84
CA ALA A 283 -10.42 -18.59 -6.91
C ALA A 283 -11.41 -19.38 -6.01
N ALA A 284 -12.11 -18.72 -5.08
CA ALA A 284 -13.13 -19.33 -4.21
C ALA A 284 -14.53 -18.76 -4.51
N GLY A 285 -15.44 -19.62 -4.97
CA GLY A 285 -16.71 -19.29 -5.64
C GLY A 285 -17.85 -18.71 -4.80
N ASN A 286 -17.60 -17.77 -3.88
CA ASN A 286 -18.67 -16.97 -3.27
C ASN A 286 -18.63 -15.52 -3.78
N VAL A 287 -19.69 -15.12 -4.47
CA VAL A 287 -19.78 -13.90 -5.30
C VAL A 287 -20.45 -12.73 -4.55
N ASP A 288 -21.00 -12.98 -3.35
CA ASP A 288 -21.99 -12.06 -2.80
C ASP A 288 -21.41 -10.82 -2.09
N HIS A 289 -20.17 -10.90 -1.59
CA HIS A 289 -19.54 -9.79 -0.86
C HIS A 289 -18.04 -9.67 -1.18
N ALA A 290 -17.63 -8.50 -1.65
CA ALA A 290 -16.23 -8.19 -1.88
C ALA A 290 -15.73 -7.14 -0.89
N ALA A 291 -14.98 -7.59 0.13
CA ALA A 291 -14.16 -6.69 0.93
C ALA A 291 -13.02 -6.11 0.10
N HIS A 292 -12.80 -4.81 0.20
CA HIS A 292 -11.74 -4.09 -0.51
C HIS A 292 -11.03 -3.10 0.39
N LYS A 293 -9.70 -3.20 0.48
CA LYS A 293 -8.89 -2.28 1.27
C LYS A 293 -8.53 -1.06 0.44
N ILE A 294 -8.72 0.13 1.00
CA ILE A 294 -8.29 1.41 0.44
C ILE A 294 -7.46 2.20 1.44
N ARG A 295 -6.71 3.19 0.96
CA ARG A 295 -5.98 4.14 1.79
C ARG A 295 -6.70 5.48 1.79
N VAL A 296 -7.26 5.89 2.93
CA VAL A 296 -7.95 7.17 3.06
C VAL A 296 -6.95 8.29 3.33
N LEU A 297 -7.00 9.34 2.51
CA LEU A 297 -6.05 10.45 2.54
C LEU A 297 -6.59 11.69 3.25
N LYS A 298 -7.90 11.95 3.14
CA LYS A 298 -8.53 13.13 3.74
C LYS A 298 -10.05 12.99 3.75
N LEU A 299 -10.68 13.62 4.75
CA LEU A 299 -12.11 13.92 4.75
C LEU A 299 -12.32 15.39 4.34
N ASP A 300 -12.99 15.62 3.21
CA ASP A 300 -13.22 16.94 2.63
C ASP A 300 -14.64 17.43 2.93
N ARG A 301 -14.86 17.88 4.18
CA ARG A 301 -16.19 18.31 4.68
C ARG A 301 -16.87 19.36 3.80
N PRO A 302 -16.19 20.42 3.29
CA PRO A 302 -16.81 21.40 2.42
C PRO A 302 -17.48 20.79 1.18
N ASN A 303 -16.89 19.72 0.63
CA ASN A 303 -17.41 19.03 -0.54
C ASN A 303 -18.22 17.77 -0.20
N GLY A 304 -18.30 17.41 1.08
CA GLY A 304 -19.02 16.21 1.54
C GLY A 304 -18.41 14.90 1.04
N THR A 305 -17.09 14.85 0.81
CA THR A 305 -16.41 13.69 0.21
C THR A 305 -15.27 13.14 1.05
N VAL A 306 -14.97 11.86 0.86
CA VAL A 306 -13.75 11.19 1.30
C VAL A 306 -12.80 11.10 0.10
N VAL A 307 -11.54 11.51 0.29
CA VAL A 307 -10.46 11.36 -0.69
C VAL A 307 -9.62 10.16 -0.30
N TYR A 308 -9.40 9.24 -1.23
CA TYR A 308 -8.68 8.00 -0.98
C TYR A 308 -7.89 7.55 -2.21
N ASP A 309 -6.88 6.70 -1.99
CA ASP A 309 -6.25 5.94 -3.05
C ASP A 309 -6.86 4.52 -3.09
N ASP A 310 -7.37 4.15 -4.26
CA ASP A 310 -7.80 2.80 -4.59
C ASP A 310 -6.58 2.02 -5.13
N PRO A 311 -6.16 0.91 -4.49
CA PRO A 311 -5.08 0.07 -5.01
C PRO A 311 -5.46 -0.64 -6.32
N MET A 312 -6.76 -0.77 -6.60
CA MET A 312 -7.25 -1.32 -7.85
C MET A 312 -7.26 -0.27 -8.95
N ASP A 313 -7.18 -0.73 -10.18
CA ASP A 313 -7.03 0.13 -11.33
C ASP A 313 -8.10 1.25 -11.43
N PRO A 314 -7.71 2.53 -11.46
CA PRO A 314 -8.63 3.68 -11.48
C PRO A 314 -9.43 3.85 -12.76
N GLN A 315 -9.20 3.10 -13.84
CA GLN A 315 -9.80 3.47 -15.13
C GLN A 315 -11.32 3.28 -15.21
N GLN A 316 -11.92 2.51 -14.29
CA GLN A 316 -13.36 2.29 -14.26
C GLN A 316 -13.86 2.22 -12.81
N SER A 317 -14.95 2.93 -12.50
CA SER A 317 -15.65 2.69 -11.24
C SER A 317 -16.19 1.27 -11.27
N TRP A 318 -15.86 0.52 -10.24
CA TRP A 318 -16.24 -0.87 -10.07
C TRP A 318 -17.12 -1.07 -8.83
N PHE A 319 -17.37 0.00 -8.08
CA PHE A 319 -18.36 0.06 -7.01
C PHE A 319 -19.76 0.22 -7.62
N GLU A 320 -20.48 -0.88 -7.82
CA GLU A 320 -21.84 -0.81 -8.34
C GLU A 320 -22.77 -0.09 -7.35
N GLY A 321 -23.56 0.86 -7.85
CA GLY A 321 -24.51 1.63 -7.03
C GLY A 321 -23.91 2.74 -6.16
N ILE A 322 -22.60 2.94 -6.19
CA ILE A 322 -21.89 3.97 -5.41
C ILE A 322 -21.29 5.00 -6.37
N ARG A 323 -21.40 6.28 -6.00
CA ARG A 323 -20.82 7.37 -6.79
C ARG A 323 -19.36 7.56 -6.43
N THR A 324 -18.47 6.86 -7.12
CA THR A 324 -17.03 7.13 -7.05
C THR A 324 -16.61 8.00 -8.22
N ASN A 325 -15.81 9.03 -7.95
CA ASN A 325 -15.18 9.87 -8.95
C ASN A 325 -13.66 9.62 -8.97
N ILE A 326 -13.13 9.24 -10.13
CA ILE A 326 -11.70 9.04 -10.33
C ILE A 326 -11.05 10.41 -10.56
N VAL A 327 -10.16 10.81 -9.66
CA VAL A 327 -9.49 12.13 -9.68
C VAL A 327 -8.28 12.11 -10.61
N ASP A 328 -7.52 11.01 -10.61
CA ASP A 328 -6.35 10.88 -11.45
C ASP A 328 -6.16 9.47 -12.03
N ARG A 329 -5.19 9.33 -12.92
CA ARG A 329 -4.88 8.09 -13.62
C ARG A 329 -4.23 7.00 -12.75
N TYR A 330 -3.95 7.29 -11.48
CA TYR A 330 -3.16 6.45 -10.59
C TYR A 330 -3.94 5.75 -9.49
N GLY A 331 -5.19 6.12 -9.23
CA GLY A 331 -5.97 5.47 -8.17
C GLY A 331 -6.61 6.46 -7.22
N ARG A 332 -6.30 7.75 -7.35
CA ARG A 332 -6.90 8.74 -6.47
C ARG A 332 -8.35 8.91 -6.83
N CYS A 333 -9.21 8.70 -5.85
CA CYS A 333 -10.65 8.71 -5.99
C CYS A 333 -11.29 9.60 -4.93
N THR A 334 -12.52 10.01 -5.19
CA THR A 334 -13.41 10.56 -4.17
C THR A 334 -14.73 9.81 -4.15
N MET A 335 -15.36 9.76 -2.97
CA MET A 335 -16.73 9.27 -2.80
C MET A 335 -17.48 10.13 -1.76
N PRO A 336 -18.82 10.25 -1.84
CA PRO A 336 -19.60 10.91 -0.80
C PRO A 336 -19.36 10.27 0.57
N ILE A 337 -19.26 11.08 1.62
CA ILE A 337 -19.07 10.59 3.01
C ILE A 337 -20.19 9.61 3.38
N ALA A 338 -21.44 9.93 3.05
CA ALA A 338 -22.58 9.07 3.36
C ALA A 338 -22.54 7.71 2.64
N ASP A 339 -21.87 7.60 1.49
CA ASP A 339 -21.69 6.33 0.81
C ASP A 339 -20.51 5.55 1.40
N PHE A 340 -19.41 6.25 1.74
CA PHE A 340 -18.29 5.67 2.46
C PHE A 340 -18.73 5.03 3.79
N GLU A 341 -19.51 5.73 4.61
CA GLU A 341 -20.00 5.23 5.91
C GLU A 341 -20.84 3.96 5.79
N LYS A 342 -21.62 3.81 4.70
CA LYS A 342 -22.43 2.61 4.46
C LYS A 342 -21.59 1.39 4.11
N LEU A 343 -20.44 1.60 3.47
CA LEU A 343 -19.57 0.53 3.00
C LEU A 343 -18.48 0.18 4.01
N LEU A 344 -18.13 1.12 4.89
CA LEU A 344 -17.05 0.95 5.85
C LEU A 344 -17.37 -0.16 6.85
N VAL A 345 -16.54 -1.21 6.84
CA VAL A 345 -16.64 -2.33 7.78
C VAL A 345 -15.42 -2.50 8.67
N GLU A 346 -14.28 -1.89 8.29
CA GLU A 346 -13.05 -1.86 9.11
C GLU A 346 -12.26 -0.57 8.89
N LEU A 347 -11.56 -0.11 9.92
CA LEU A 347 -10.68 1.06 9.89
C LEU A 347 -9.43 0.83 10.76
N SER A 348 -8.26 0.79 10.14
CA SER A 348 -6.95 0.69 10.82
C SER A 348 -6.28 2.06 10.91
N TYR A 349 -5.81 2.43 12.11
CA TYR A 349 -5.20 3.73 12.40
C TYR A 349 -4.06 3.64 13.44
N PRO A 350 -3.15 4.64 13.49
CA PRO A 350 -2.17 4.75 14.57
C PRO A 350 -2.83 5.22 15.87
N PRO A 351 -2.81 4.42 16.97
CA PRO A 351 -3.56 4.70 18.18
C PRO A 351 -3.13 5.98 18.91
N GLU A 352 -1.87 6.40 18.78
CA GLU A 352 -1.36 7.66 19.33
C GLU A 352 -2.03 8.90 18.72
N LEU A 353 -2.60 8.77 17.52
CA LEU A 353 -3.32 9.84 16.83
C LEU A 353 -4.81 9.85 17.16
N TRP A 354 -5.33 8.81 17.81
CA TRP A 354 -6.70 8.78 18.35
C TRP A 354 -6.75 7.98 19.67
N PRO A 355 -6.51 8.64 20.81
CA PRO A 355 -6.39 7.97 22.12
C PRO A 355 -7.73 7.56 22.73
N GLY A 356 -8.81 7.54 21.95
CA GLY A 356 -10.14 7.12 22.39
C GLY A 356 -11.21 8.22 22.34
N PRO A 357 -12.48 7.83 22.53
CA PRO A 357 -13.65 8.70 22.34
C PRO A 357 -13.74 9.84 23.38
N GLU A 358 -13.20 9.64 24.60
CA GLU A 358 -13.21 10.67 25.64
C GLU A 358 -12.32 11.88 25.29
N GLN A 359 -11.21 11.64 24.58
CA GLN A 359 -10.25 12.65 24.15
C GLN A 359 -10.47 13.13 22.71
N ALA A 360 -11.43 12.53 22.00
CA ALA A 360 -11.80 12.89 20.64
C ALA A 360 -12.81 14.05 20.58
N ARG A 361 -13.34 14.49 21.72
CA ARG A 361 -14.20 15.68 21.77
C ARG A 361 -13.36 16.89 21.32
N PRO A 362 -13.78 17.64 20.28
CA PRO A 362 -13.11 18.88 19.95
C PRO A 362 -13.06 19.73 21.22
N ALA A 363 -11.90 20.34 21.50
CA ALA A 363 -11.81 21.33 22.55
C ALA A 363 -13.01 22.28 22.37
N PRO A 364 -13.80 22.55 23.43
CA PRO A 364 -14.99 23.37 23.30
C PRO A 364 -14.57 24.63 22.56
N THR A 365 -15.20 24.88 21.39
CA THR A 365 -14.94 26.07 20.59
C THR A 365 -15.06 27.23 21.55
N GLU A 366 -13.94 27.91 21.85
CA GLU A 366 -13.98 29.09 22.70
C GLU A 366 -15.05 29.99 22.10
N THR A 367 -16.15 30.14 22.84
CA THR A 367 -17.23 31.04 22.47
C THR A 367 -16.57 32.39 22.27
N GLN A 368 -16.51 32.84 21.01
CA GLN A 368 -16.02 34.17 20.69
C GLN A 368 -16.73 35.14 21.65
N PRO A 369 -15.99 35.96 22.41
CA PRO A 369 -16.62 36.86 23.36
C PRO A 369 -17.63 37.71 22.59
N GLU A 370 -18.89 37.65 23.02
CA GLU A 370 -19.94 38.51 22.48
C GLU A 370 -19.43 39.95 22.55
N SER A 371 -19.24 40.56 21.38
CA SER A 371 -18.92 41.98 21.27
C SER A 371 -20.09 42.75 21.87
N ARG A 372 -19.90 43.28 23.08
CA ARG A 372 -20.82 44.20 23.75
C ARG A 372 -20.79 45.58 23.11
#